data_AF-A0A8T5B109-F1
#
_entry.id   AF-A0A8T5B109-F1
#
_cell.length_a   1.000
_cell.length_b   1.000
_cell.length_c   1.000
_cell.angle_alpha   90.00
_cell.angle_beta   90.00
_cell.angle_gamma   90.00
#
_symmetry.space_group_name_H-M   'P 1'
#
loop_
_entity.id
_entity.type
_entity.pdbx_description
1 polymer ?
#
loop_
_entity_poly.entity_id
_entity_poly.type
_entity_poly.pdbx_seq_one_letter_code
_entity_poly.pdbx_strand_id
1 'polypeptide(L)'
;MPFCKQCGKEIAQDARFCPYCGADQISPAPQTQAGLETKNTGLAAVLALILGIFGLWGVGHIYVGKIGRGLALLILGIILEWGLGFFVFFGMVFGGIFRGYQYGVPELTRVLFVGVITLAIWALITLAIFIWQIYDAYKLAKYYNEYVQQYRKAPW
;
A
#
# COMPACT_ATOMS: atom_id res chain seq x y z
N MET A 1 10.96 -7.56 46.74
CA MET A 1 10.37 -8.90 46.89
C MET A 1 9.24 -8.97 45.85
N PRO A 2 9.37 -9.75 44.77
CA PRO A 2 8.34 -9.81 43.74
C PRO A 2 7.15 -10.68 44.17
N PHE A 3 5.98 -10.40 43.59
CA PHE A 3 4.77 -11.19 43.77
C PHE A 3 4.48 -12.01 42.51
N CYS A 4 3.86 -13.18 42.68
CA CYS A 4 3.44 -14.03 41.57
C CYS A 4 2.37 -13.34 40.72
N LYS A 5 2.59 -13.29 39.41
CA LYS A 5 1.67 -12.70 38.41
C LYS A 5 0.30 -13.37 38.35
N GLN A 6 0.16 -14.61 38.83
CA GLN A 6 -1.10 -15.38 38.74
C GLN A 6 -1.86 -15.50 40.07
N CYS A 7 -1.16 -15.70 41.19
CA CYS A 7 -1.81 -15.97 42.49
C CYS A 7 -1.59 -14.88 43.55
N GLY A 8 -0.78 -13.86 43.27
CA GLY A 8 -0.56 -12.71 44.15
C GLY A 8 0.24 -13.01 45.43
N LYS A 9 0.75 -14.24 45.62
CA LYS A 9 1.63 -14.58 46.75
C LYS A 9 3.05 -14.07 46.51
N GLU A 10 3.72 -13.73 47.59
CA GLU A 10 5.11 -13.28 47.58
C GLU A 10 6.05 -14.45 47.19
N ILE A 11 7.03 -14.17 46.33
CA ILE A 11 7.98 -15.16 45.79
C ILE A 11 9.42 -14.63 45.83
N ALA A 12 10.40 -15.54 45.76
CA ALA A 12 11.81 -15.18 45.70
C ALA A 12 12.16 -14.37 44.43
N GLN A 13 13.20 -13.53 44.50
CA GLN A 13 13.60 -12.63 43.39
C GLN A 13 14.00 -13.36 42.11
N ASP A 14 14.44 -14.60 42.24
CA ASP A 14 14.96 -15.49 41.19
C ASP A 14 14.03 -16.70 40.91
N ALA A 15 12.82 -16.72 41.49
CA ALA A 15 11.89 -17.83 41.32
C ALA A 15 11.36 -17.92 39.89
N ARG A 16 11.85 -18.89 39.11
CA ARG A 16 11.32 -19.19 37.77
C ARG A 16 9.86 -19.64 37.79
N PHE A 17 9.49 -20.46 38.77
CA PHE A 17 8.13 -20.97 38.92
C PHE A 17 7.60 -20.62 40.31
N CYS A 18 6.32 -20.27 40.41
CA CYS A 18 5.67 -20.02 41.69
C CYS A 18 5.47 -21.33 42.46
N PRO A 19 5.99 -21.48 43.70
CA PRO A 19 5.86 -22.71 44.49
C PRO A 19 4.41 -22.98 44.97
N TYR A 20 3.55 -21.97 44.96
CA TYR A 20 2.17 -22.10 45.44
C TYR A 20 1.15 -22.43 44.34
N CYS A 21 1.42 -22.05 43.08
CA CYS A 21 0.48 -22.25 41.97
C CYS A 21 1.11 -22.83 40.69
N GLY A 22 2.44 -23.00 40.64
CA GLY A 22 3.16 -23.56 39.49
C GLY A 22 3.40 -22.61 38.32
N ALA A 23 2.95 -21.36 38.39
CA ALA A 23 3.06 -20.41 37.27
C ALA A 23 4.51 -19.99 36.97
N ASP A 24 4.94 -20.08 35.71
CA ASP A 24 6.22 -19.53 35.26
C ASP A 24 6.21 -17.99 35.32
N GLN A 25 7.21 -17.40 35.97
CA GLN A 25 7.33 -15.96 36.19
C GLN A 25 8.31 -15.29 35.21
N ILE A 26 9.19 -16.07 34.60
CA ILE A 26 10.28 -15.62 33.73
C ILE A 26 9.91 -15.80 32.26
N SER A 27 9.06 -16.77 31.94
CA SER A 27 8.54 -16.91 30.58
C SER A 27 7.95 -15.57 30.14
N PRO A 28 8.45 -14.98 29.04
CA PRO A 28 7.81 -13.81 28.48
C PRO A 28 6.35 -14.18 28.29
N ALA A 29 5.44 -13.33 28.78
CA ALA A 29 4.01 -13.52 28.55
C ALA A 29 3.85 -13.94 27.09
N PRO A 30 3.04 -14.96 26.75
CA PRO A 30 2.78 -15.29 25.36
C PRO A 30 2.40 -13.97 24.73
N GLN A 31 3.30 -13.47 23.87
CA GLN A 31 3.09 -12.17 23.25
C GLN A 31 1.75 -12.35 22.60
N THR A 32 0.74 -11.70 23.17
CA THR A 32 -0.58 -11.68 22.62
C THR A 32 -0.36 -10.77 21.42
N GLN A 33 0.13 -11.38 20.34
CA GLN A 33 0.35 -10.73 19.06
C GLN A 33 -1.02 -10.16 18.74
N ALA A 34 -1.16 -8.86 18.92
CA ALA A 34 -2.39 -8.16 18.65
C ALA A 34 -2.78 -8.50 17.20
N GLY A 35 -3.78 -9.37 17.08
CA GLY A 35 -4.34 -9.85 15.81
C GLY A 35 -3.32 -10.35 14.78
N LEU A 36 -2.81 -11.58 14.93
CA LEU A 36 -2.45 -12.37 13.74
C LEU A 36 -3.73 -12.80 13.01
N GLU A 37 -4.44 -11.81 12.51
CA GLU A 37 -5.62 -11.97 11.70
C GLU A 37 -5.19 -12.06 10.24
N THR A 38 -5.72 -13.06 9.54
CA THR A 38 -5.59 -13.13 8.08
C THR A 38 -6.22 -11.89 7.46
N LYS A 39 -5.57 -11.32 6.44
CA LYS A 39 -6.06 -10.16 5.70
C LYS A 39 -7.06 -10.59 4.62
N ASN A 40 -8.05 -9.76 4.33
CA ASN A 40 -8.95 -10.04 3.22
C ASN A 40 -8.25 -9.69 1.89
N THR A 41 -7.98 -10.70 1.07
CA THR A 41 -7.27 -10.55 -0.21
C THR A 41 -8.07 -9.76 -1.23
N GLY A 42 -9.40 -9.95 -1.26
CA GLY A 42 -10.31 -9.18 -2.11
C GLY A 42 -10.33 -7.72 -1.73
N LEU A 43 -10.36 -7.42 -0.42
CA LEU A 43 -10.34 -6.04 0.06
C LEU A 43 -9.04 -5.32 -0.31
N ALA A 44 -7.89 -5.99 -0.25
CA ALA A 44 -6.61 -5.42 -0.70
C ALA A 44 -6.65 -5.01 -2.18
N ALA A 45 -7.23 -5.87 -3.04
CA ALA A 45 -7.38 -5.60 -4.48
C ALA A 45 -8.40 -4.49 -4.75
N VAL A 46 -9.54 -4.49 -4.06
CA VAL A 46 -10.58 -3.46 -4.19
C VAL A 46 -10.06 -2.09 -3.75
N LEU A 47 -9.30 -2.02 -2.66
CA LEU A 47 -8.63 -0.78 -2.24
C LEU A 47 -7.65 -0.29 -3.30
N ALA A 48 -6.80 -1.18 -3.84
CA ALA A 48 -5.86 -0.83 -4.89
C ALA A 48 -6.56 -0.36 -6.19
N LEU A 49 -7.71 -0.95 -6.51
CA LEU A 49 -8.53 -0.59 -7.67
C LEU A 49 -9.18 0.78 -7.48
N ILE A 50 -10.02 0.94 -6.45
CA ILE A 50 -10.83 2.15 -6.26
C ILE A 50 -9.94 3.37 -6.05
N LEU A 51 -8.95 3.28 -5.15
CA LEU A 51 -8.09 4.41 -4.83
C LEU A 51 -7.06 4.64 -5.94
N GLY A 52 -6.63 3.59 -6.63
CA GLY A 52 -5.68 3.73 -7.71
C GLY A 52 -6.24 4.43 -8.96
N ILE A 53 -7.57 4.43 -9.17
CA ILE A 53 -8.22 5.27 -10.20
C ILE A 53 -7.92 6.77 -9.96
N PHE A 54 -7.78 7.18 -8.70
CA PHE A 54 -7.44 8.55 -8.33
C PHE A 54 -5.93 8.82 -8.28
N GLY A 55 -5.10 7.90 -8.81
CA GLY A 55 -3.64 8.00 -8.77
C GLY A 55 -3.02 7.67 -7.40
N LEU A 56 -3.83 7.21 -6.43
CA LEU A 56 -3.35 6.77 -5.11
C LEU A 56 -2.90 5.31 -5.16
N TRP A 57 -1.89 5.03 -5.98
CA TRP A 57 -1.35 3.68 -6.13
C TRP A 57 -0.70 3.22 -4.82
N GLY A 58 -0.73 1.92 -4.52
CA GLY A 58 -0.05 1.37 -3.34
C GLY A 58 -0.84 1.33 -2.02
N VAL A 59 -2.06 1.86 -1.94
CA VAL A 59 -2.88 1.72 -0.71
C VAL A 59 -3.17 0.25 -0.37
N GLY A 60 -3.37 -0.59 -1.40
CA GLY A 60 -3.51 -2.04 -1.22
C GLY A 60 -2.30 -2.66 -0.51
N HIS A 61 -1.08 -2.25 -0.85
CA HIS A 61 0.16 -2.72 -0.22
C HIS A 61 0.30 -2.26 1.23
N ILE A 62 -0.13 -1.03 1.53
CA ILE A 62 -0.18 -0.49 2.90
C ILE A 62 -1.16 -1.32 3.75
N TYR A 63 -2.31 -1.70 3.19
CA TYR A 63 -3.29 -2.54 3.89
C TYR A 63 -2.73 -3.92 4.27
N VAL A 64 -1.90 -4.55 3.42
CA VAL A 64 -1.22 -5.81 3.78
C VAL A 64 -0.04 -5.60 4.76
N GLY A 65 0.33 -4.35 5.05
CA GLY A 65 1.44 -4.00 5.95
C GLY A 65 2.79 -3.81 5.25
N LYS A 66 2.88 -3.95 3.92
CA LYS A 66 4.11 -3.60 3.16
C LYS A 66 4.20 -2.09 2.93
N ILE A 67 4.36 -1.35 4.03
CA ILE A 67 4.31 0.12 4.05
C ILE A 67 5.31 0.75 3.08
N GLY A 68 6.57 0.31 3.10
CA GLY A 68 7.61 0.90 2.23
C GLY A 68 7.31 0.76 0.73
N ARG A 69 6.77 -0.40 0.32
CA ARG A 69 6.40 -0.65 -1.08
C ARG A 69 5.15 0.14 -1.47
N GLY A 70 4.18 0.22 -0.56
CA GLY A 70 2.98 1.03 -0.74
C GLY A 70 3.27 2.52 -0.86
N LEU A 71 4.13 3.07 0.00
CA LEU A 71 4.54 4.48 -0.08
C LEU A 71 5.31 4.79 -1.37
N ALA A 72 6.20 3.90 -1.81
CA ALA A 72 6.90 4.07 -3.08
C ALA A 72 5.93 4.16 -4.27
N LEU A 73 4.93 3.28 -4.31
CA LEU A 73 3.88 3.30 -5.34
C LEU A 73 2.99 4.54 -5.22
N LEU A 74 2.68 5.00 -4.00
CA LEU A 74 1.86 6.19 -3.77
C LEU A 74 2.54 7.45 -4.30
N ILE A 75 3.82 7.62 -3.96
CA ILE A 75 4.63 8.75 -4.45
C ILE A 75 4.76 8.67 -5.96
N LEU A 76 5.01 7.48 -6.51
CA LEU A 76 5.10 7.27 -7.96
C LEU A 76 3.79 7.65 -8.66
N GLY A 77 2.64 7.21 -8.16
CA GLY A 77 1.32 7.54 -8.72
C GLY A 77 1.02 9.03 -8.67
N ILE A 78 1.34 9.70 -7.56
CA ILE A 78 1.19 11.16 -7.43
C ILE A 78 2.08 11.89 -8.44
N ILE A 79 3.35 11.50 -8.57
CA ILE A 79 4.29 12.16 -9.49
C ILE A 79 3.88 11.91 -10.95
N LEU A 80 3.48 10.69 -11.30
CA LEU A 80 3.12 10.35 -12.68
C LEU A 80 1.79 10.99 -13.08
N GLU A 81 0.73 10.84 -12.29
CA GLU A 81 -0.60 11.33 -12.69
C GLU A 81 -0.78 12.82 -12.37
N TRP A 82 -0.61 13.20 -11.10
CA TRP A 82 -0.87 14.58 -10.63
C TRP A 82 0.30 15.54 -10.87
N GLY A 83 1.50 15.02 -11.06
CA GLY A 83 2.65 15.79 -11.51
C GLY A 83 2.75 15.81 -13.03
N LEU A 84 3.51 14.89 -13.58
CA LEU A 84 3.90 14.86 -14.99
C LEU A 84 2.69 14.81 -15.93
N GLY A 85 1.74 13.90 -15.69
CA GLY A 85 0.53 13.75 -16.49
C GLY A 85 -0.32 15.01 -16.50
N PHE A 86 -0.61 15.58 -15.33
CA PHE A 86 -1.33 16.84 -15.19
C PHE A 86 -0.64 18.00 -15.91
N PHE A 87 0.68 18.18 -15.71
CA PHE A 87 1.43 19.24 -16.37
C PHE A 87 1.46 19.08 -17.90
N VAL A 88 1.61 17.85 -18.39
CA VAL A 88 1.60 17.55 -19.84
C VAL A 88 0.21 17.82 -20.43
N PHE A 89 -0.84 17.32 -19.79
CA PHE A 89 -2.22 17.54 -20.24
C PHE A 89 -2.58 19.02 -20.24
N PHE A 90 -2.35 19.71 -19.10
CA PHE A 90 -2.66 21.13 -18.96
C PHE A 90 -1.83 21.98 -19.93
N GLY A 91 -0.54 21.70 -20.06
CA GLY A 91 0.35 22.37 -21.01
C GLY A 91 -0.09 22.19 -22.46
N MET A 92 -0.53 20.99 -22.85
CA MET A 92 -1.06 20.73 -24.19
C MET A 92 -2.38 21.45 -24.45
N VAL A 93 -3.32 21.42 -23.50
CA VAL A 93 -4.63 22.06 -23.66
C VAL A 93 -4.47 23.58 -23.74
N PHE A 94 -3.80 24.19 -22.76
CA PHE A 94 -3.65 25.65 -22.72
C PHE A 94 -2.68 26.16 -23.79
N GLY A 95 -1.57 25.46 -24.02
CA GLY A 95 -0.64 25.78 -25.10
C GLY A 95 -1.27 25.63 -26.49
N GLY A 96 -2.11 24.61 -26.67
CA GLY A 96 -2.87 24.39 -27.90
C GLY A 96 -3.89 25.48 -28.15
N ILE A 97 -4.65 25.88 -27.13
CA ILE A 97 -5.61 26.99 -27.22
C ILE A 97 -4.89 28.31 -27.55
N PHE A 98 -3.81 28.63 -26.84
CA PHE A 98 -3.05 29.87 -27.05
C PHE A 98 -2.45 29.92 -28.47
N ARG A 99 -1.82 28.84 -28.93
CA ARG A 99 -1.30 28.75 -30.30
C ARG A 99 -2.42 28.79 -31.34
N GLY A 100 -3.55 28.14 -31.09
CA GLY A 100 -4.72 28.21 -31.96
C GLY A 100 -5.28 29.62 -32.09
N TYR A 101 -5.29 30.39 -31.00
CA TYR A 101 -5.70 31.80 -31.02
C TYR A 101 -4.73 32.68 -31.81
N GLN A 102 -3.41 32.49 -31.62
CA GLN A 102 -2.39 33.35 -32.24
C GLN A 102 -2.10 33.00 -33.71
N TYR A 103 -2.12 31.72 -34.07
CA TYR A 103 -1.65 31.21 -35.37
C TYR A 103 -2.76 30.55 -36.21
N GLY A 104 -3.98 30.46 -35.69
CA GLY A 104 -5.14 29.91 -36.37
C GLY A 104 -5.31 28.39 -36.26
N VAL A 105 -6.33 27.88 -36.94
CA VAL A 105 -6.80 26.48 -36.83
C VAL A 105 -5.78 25.39 -37.22
N PRO A 106 -4.87 25.56 -38.20
CA PRO A 106 -3.96 24.47 -38.60
C PRO A 106 -2.98 24.08 -37.49
N GLU A 107 -2.51 25.05 -36.69
CA GLU A 107 -1.64 24.79 -35.55
C GLU A 107 -2.39 24.13 -34.39
N LEU A 108 -3.66 24.51 -34.18
CA LEU A 108 -4.51 23.81 -33.21
C LEU A 108 -4.66 22.33 -33.58
N THR A 109 -4.94 22.01 -34.85
CA THR A 109 -5.07 20.61 -35.31
C THR A 109 -3.79 19.81 -35.10
N ARG A 110 -2.62 20.40 -35.35
CA ARG A 110 -1.32 19.76 -35.11
C ARG A 110 -1.09 19.46 -33.64
N VAL A 111 -1.33 20.44 -32.75
CA VAL A 111 -1.16 20.24 -31.30
C VAL A 111 -2.13 19.18 -30.78
N LEU A 112 -3.38 19.18 -31.23
CA LEU A 112 -4.36 18.17 -30.84
C LEU A 112 -3.93 16.77 -31.30
N PHE A 113 -3.43 16.61 -32.53
CA PHE A 113 -2.98 15.32 -33.03
C PHE A 113 -1.81 14.75 -32.22
N VAL A 114 -0.77 15.56 -32.00
CA VAL A 114 0.39 15.16 -31.17
C VAL A 114 -0.04 14.90 -29.72
N GLY A 115 -0.94 15.73 -29.20
CA GLY A 115 -1.46 15.59 -27.84
C GLY A 115 -2.22 14.29 -27.65
N VAL A 116 -3.12 13.93 -28.56
CA VAL A 116 -3.87 12.66 -28.50
C VAL A 116 -2.93 11.45 -28.52
N ILE A 117 -1.92 11.44 -29.39
CA ILE A 117 -0.95 10.35 -29.44
C ILE A 117 -0.18 10.26 -28.12
N THR A 118 0.29 11.39 -27.59
CA THR A 118 1.08 11.43 -26.36
C THR A 118 0.25 10.95 -25.17
N LEU A 119 -1.00 11.42 -25.05
CA LEU A 119 -1.93 11.01 -24.00
C LEU A 119 -2.34 9.54 -24.13
N ALA A 120 -2.51 9.02 -25.35
CA ALA A 120 -2.81 7.61 -25.57
C ALA A 120 -1.65 6.71 -25.13
N ILE A 121 -0.42 7.05 -25.51
CA ILE A 121 0.78 6.32 -25.07
C ILE A 121 0.89 6.37 -23.54
N TRP A 122 0.72 7.55 -22.95
CA TRP A 122 0.74 7.73 -21.51
C TRP A 122 -0.30 6.86 -20.81
N ALA A 123 -1.56 6.91 -21.26
CA ALA A 123 -2.67 6.14 -20.71
C ALA A 123 -2.43 4.63 -20.79
N LEU A 124 -1.82 4.13 -21.88
CA LEU A 124 -1.48 2.71 -21.99
C LEU A 124 -0.42 2.28 -20.97
N ILE A 125 0.60 3.11 -20.76
CA ILE A 125 1.65 2.86 -19.77
C ILE A 125 1.06 2.85 -18.36
N THR A 126 0.28 3.87 -18.02
CA THR A 126 -0.30 3.98 -16.68
C THR A 126 -1.34 2.89 -16.43
N LEU A 127 -2.14 2.51 -17.43
CA LEU A 127 -3.06 1.39 -17.33
C LEU A 127 -2.33 0.07 -17.06
N ALA A 128 -1.19 -0.17 -17.73
CA ALA A 128 -0.39 -1.38 -17.48
C ALA A 128 0.13 -1.42 -16.03
N ILE A 129 0.65 -0.30 -15.52
CA ILE A 129 1.12 -0.18 -14.12
C ILE A 129 -0.05 -0.34 -13.14
N PHE A 130 -1.20 0.25 -13.45
CA PHE A 130 -2.41 0.18 -12.64
C PHE A 130 -2.95 -1.25 -12.53
N ILE A 131 -3.03 -2.00 -13.62
CA ILE A 131 -3.42 -3.41 -13.61
C ILE A 131 -2.40 -4.23 -12.80
N TRP A 132 -1.11 -3.99 -13.03
CA TRP A 132 -0.04 -4.70 -12.34
C TRP A 132 -0.08 -4.47 -10.83
N GLN A 133 -0.26 -3.23 -10.35
CA GLN A 133 -0.24 -2.95 -8.90
C GLN A 133 -1.45 -3.53 -8.17
N ILE A 134 -2.62 -3.64 -8.82
CA ILE A 134 -3.79 -4.34 -8.25
C ILE A 134 -3.48 -5.83 -8.08
N TYR A 135 -2.94 -6.46 -9.12
CA TYR A 135 -2.55 -7.87 -9.07
C TYR A 135 -1.48 -8.13 -8.00
N ASP A 136 -0.47 -7.26 -7.90
CA ASP A 136 0.59 -7.36 -6.90
C ASP A 136 0.02 -7.24 -5.47
N ALA A 137 -0.86 -6.27 -5.21
CA ALA A 137 -1.53 -6.11 -3.91
C ALA A 137 -2.33 -7.36 -3.51
N TYR A 138 -3.11 -7.94 -4.44
CA TYR A 138 -3.82 -9.20 -4.23
C TYR A 138 -2.88 -10.35 -3.88
N LYS A 139 -1.81 -10.52 -4.68
CA LYS A 139 -0.82 -11.58 -4.50
C LYS A 139 -0.11 -11.47 -3.16
N LEU A 140 0.25 -10.26 -2.75
CA LEU A 140 0.87 -9.97 -1.45
C LEU A 140 -0.06 -10.31 -0.29
N ALA A 141 -1.35 -9.96 -0.40
CA ALA A 141 -2.33 -10.31 0.62
C ALA A 141 -2.50 -11.83 0.76
N LYS A 142 -2.54 -12.54 -0.36
CA LYS A 142 -2.61 -14.01 -0.37
C LYS A 142 -1.36 -14.62 0.28
N TYR A 143 -0.18 -14.15 -0.11
CA TYR A 143 1.09 -14.59 0.47
C TYR A 143 1.15 -14.33 1.98
N TYR A 144 0.69 -13.16 2.44
CA TYR A 144 0.64 -12.85 3.87
C TYR A 144 -0.20 -13.88 4.64
N ASN A 145 -1.37 -14.23 4.12
CA ASN A 145 -2.26 -15.19 4.76
C ASN A 145 -1.64 -16.59 4.83
N GLU A 146 -1.06 -17.07 3.73
CA GLU A 146 -0.37 -18.37 3.67
C GLU A 146 0.79 -18.40 4.68
N TYR A 147 1.58 -17.33 4.75
CA TYR A 147 2.71 -17.24 5.67
C TYR A 147 2.26 -17.22 7.14
N VAL A 148 1.22 -16.45 7.48
CA VAL A 148 0.68 -16.41 8.85
C VAL A 148 0.10 -17.76 9.27
N GLN A 149 -0.56 -18.48 8.35
CA GLN A 149 -1.08 -19.82 8.62
C GLN A 149 0.04 -20.82 8.92
N GLN A 150 1.14 -20.76 8.16
CA GLN A 150 2.25 -21.71 8.29
C GLN A 150 3.16 -21.41 9.50
N TYR A 151 3.53 -20.14 9.69
CA TYR A 151 4.58 -19.76 10.65
C TYR A 151 4.04 -19.08 11.92
N ARG A 152 2.73 -18.80 11.99
CA ARG A 152 2.09 -18.09 13.11
C ARG A 152 2.84 -16.80 13.50
N LYS A 153 3.33 -16.07 12.48
CA LYS A 153 3.97 -14.75 12.60
C LYS A 153 3.82 -13.98 11.29
N ALA A 154 3.92 -12.65 11.34
CA ALA A 154 3.88 -11.82 10.15
C ALA A 154 5.17 -11.96 9.32
N PRO A 155 5.09 -11.88 7.98
CA PRO A 155 6.25 -11.95 7.08
C PRO A 155 7.12 -10.67 7.06
N TRP A 156 6.61 -9.55 7.55
CA TRP A 156 7.30 -8.26 7.70
C TRP A 156 6.69 -7.48 8.85
#